data_AF-A0A323UQH1-F1
#
_entry.id   AF-A0A323UQH1-F1
#
_cell.length_a   1.000
_cell.length_b   1.000
_cell.length_c   1.000
_cell.angle_alpha   90.00
_cell.angle_beta   90.00
_cell.angle_gamma   90.00
#
_symmetry.space_group_name_H-M   'P 1'
#
loop_
_entity.id
_entity.type
_entity.pdbx_description
1 polymer ?
#
loop_
_entity_poly.entity_id
_entity_poly.type
_entity_poly.pdbx_seq_one_letter_code
_entity_poly.pdbx_strand_id
1 'polypeptide(L)'
;MNAPSKRPPLRDSWVERIFDRMQGLYGSLWLDRWRSGEVIEHDGQRFDRGLLLAKATWGQELAGFSDHPERITRALEACRHRNLPPTLPEFLDLCRQQHPDAPVALPAPEVPQEVAQARAQELRQAADRIASRAFDGLAWAKTPPDRGARGSLWERRIIELAEQGHPKFLRILADHVEQGVIVSARASAAINAVAADVAA
;
A
#
# COMPACT_ATOMS: atom_id res chain seq x y z
N MET A 1 -13.48 -15.65 -5.29
CA MET A 1 -14.07 -16.90 -4.76
C MET A 1 -12.91 -17.76 -4.28
N ASN A 2 -12.69 -17.84 -2.96
CA ASN A 2 -11.62 -18.70 -2.40
C ASN A 2 -12.06 -20.16 -2.53
N ALA A 3 -11.21 -21.01 -3.09
CA ALA A 3 -11.44 -22.44 -3.15
C ALA A 3 -11.50 -23.02 -1.71
N PRO A 4 -12.37 -24.03 -1.44
CA PRO A 4 -12.40 -24.68 -0.14
C PRO A 4 -11.06 -25.37 0.11
N SER A 5 -10.36 -24.95 1.15
CA SER A 5 -9.08 -25.54 1.55
C SER A 5 -9.29 -27.01 1.91
N LYS A 6 -8.68 -27.94 1.16
CA LYS A 6 -8.66 -29.40 1.44
C LYS A 6 -7.84 -29.77 2.70
N ARG A 7 -7.77 -28.91 3.71
CA ARG A 7 -7.05 -29.21 4.95
C ARG A 7 -8.02 -29.89 5.93
N PRO A 8 -7.57 -30.94 6.65
CA PRO A 8 -8.38 -31.51 7.71
C PRO A 8 -8.69 -30.41 8.75
N PRO A 9 -9.88 -30.44 9.39
CA PRO A 9 -10.22 -29.47 10.42
C PRO A 9 -9.18 -29.49 11.55
N LEU A 10 -9.05 -28.35 12.22
CA LEU A 10 -8.24 -28.26 13.44
C LEU A 10 -8.73 -29.31 14.44
N ARG A 11 -7.80 -29.94 15.17
CA ARG A 11 -8.13 -30.99 16.15
C ARG A 11 -9.13 -30.45 17.18
N ASP A 12 -10.12 -31.24 17.55
CA ASP A 12 -11.19 -30.82 18.48
C ASP A 12 -10.62 -30.26 19.81
N SER A 13 -9.62 -30.93 20.38
CA SER A 13 -8.91 -30.46 21.59
C SER A 13 -8.35 -29.03 21.49
N TRP A 14 -7.98 -28.57 20.30
CA TRP A 14 -7.51 -27.20 20.09
C TRP A 14 -8.67 -26.21 20.07
N VAL A 15 -9.78 -26.57 19.41
CA VAL A 15 -11.00 -25.75 19.38
C VAL A 15 -11.58 -25.62 20.79
N GLU A 16 -11.61 -26.70 21.57
CA GLU A 16 -12.03 -26.68 22.97
C GLU A 16 -11.20 -25.69 23.78
N ARG A 17 -9.85 -25.74 23.66
CA ARG A 17 -8.96 -24.80 24.37
C ARG A 17 -9.21 -23.33 23.99
N ILE A 18 -9.55 -23.06 22.73
CA ILE A 18 -9.93 -21.70 22.29
C ILE A 18 -11.22 -21.28 22.98
N PHE A 19 -12.24 -22.14 22.98
CA PHE A 19 -13.53 -21.84 23.61
C PHE A 19 -13.40 -21.67 25.13
N ASP A 20 -12.63 -22.52 25.80
CA ASP A 20 -12.33 -22.40 27.23
C ASP A 20 -11.62 -21.08 27.53
N ARG A 21 -10.65 -20.69 26.70
CA ARG A 21 -9.92 -19.44 26.88
C ARG A 21 -10.84 -18.24 26.70
N MET A 22 -11.67 -18.23 25.67
CA MET A 22 -12.65 -17.16 25.43
C MET A 22 -13.70 -17.07 26.54
N GLN A 23 -14.17 -18.21 27.04
CA GLN A 23 -15.06 -18.27 28.20
C GLN A 23 -14.38 -17.69 29.45
N GLY A 24 -13.09 -17.96 29.67
CA GLY A 24 -12.33 -17.36 30.76
C GLY A 24 -12.15 -15.84 30.63
N LEU A 25 -12.08 -15.29 29.41
CA LEU A 25 -11.93 -13.85 29.17
C LEU A 25 -13.26 -13.08 29.23
N TYR A 26 -14.33 -13.66 28.69
CA TYR A 26 -15.59 -12.95 28.47
C TYR A 26 -16.79 -13.52 29.25
N GLY A 27 -16.61 -14.61 29.99
CA GLY A 27 -17.67 -15.26 30.75
C GLY A 27 -18.79 -15.80 29.86
N SER A 28 -20.04 -15.72 30.36
CA SER A 28 -21.21 -16.25 29.66
C SER A 28 -21.48 -15.54 28.32
N LEU A 29 -21.07 -14.27 28.17
CA LEU A 29 -21.23 -13.50 26.94
C LEU A 29 -20.60 -14.20 25.73
N TRP A 30 -19.55 -15.00 25.94
CA TRP A 30 -18.97 -15.80 24.87
C TRP A 30 -19.90 -16.95 24.45
N LEU A 31 -20.35 -17.75 25.41
CA LEU A 31 -21.17 -18.94 25.13
C LEU A 31 -22.55 -18.57 24.62
N ASP A 32 -23.15 -17.51 25.16
CA ASP A 32 -24.50 -17.06 24.81
C ASP A 32 -24.62 -16.60 23.35
N ARG A 33 -23.50 -16.25 22.70
CA ARG A 33 -23.48 -15.91 21.26
C ARG A 33 -23.72 -17.11 20.35
N TRP A 34 -23.42 -18.30 20.83
CA TRP A 34 -23.43 -19.52 20.02
C TRP A 34 -24.51 -20.51 20.44
N ARG A 35 -25.04 -20.38 21.66
CA ARG A 35 -26.13 -21.22 22.15
C ARG A 35 -27.37 -21.06 21.29
N SER A 36 -27.97 -22.18 20.92
CA SER A 36 -29.31 -22.20 20.30
C SER A 36 -30.42 -22.57 21.29
N GLY A 37 -30.07 -23.15 22.45
CA GLY A 37 -31.02 -23.71 23.42
C GLY A 37 -31.56 -25.08 23.03
N GLU A 38 -31.24 -25.56 21.82
CA GLU A 38 -31.60 -26.90 21.36
C GLU A 38 -30.57 -27.91 21.85
N VAL A 39 -30.99 -28.83 22.71
CA VAL A 39 -30.12 -29.87 23.25
C VAL A 39 -30.24 -31.14 22.41
N ILE A 40 -29.12 -31.58 21.87
CA ILE A 40 -28.99 -32.85 21.14
C ILE A 40 -28.19 -33.85 21.98
N GLU A 41 -28.46 -35.13 21.78
CA GLU A 41 -27.70 -36.22 22.38
C GLU A 41 -26.69 -36.75 21.36
N HIS A 42 -25.43 -36.85 21.77
CA HIS A 42 -24.35 -37.40 20.96
C HIS A 42 -23.44 -38.21 21.88
N ASP A 43 -23.21 -39.49 21.54
CA ASP A 43 -22.38 -40.41 22.31
C ASP A 43 -22.77 -40.49 23.82
N GLY A 44 -24.07 -40.50 24.10
CA GLY A 44 -24.63 -40.54 25.47
C GLY A 44 -24.44 -39.24 26.27
N GLN A 45 -23.93 -38.18 25.63
CA GLN A 45 -23.75 -36.86 26.24
C GLN A 45 -24.69 -35.83 25.60
N ARG A 46 -25.14 -34.86 26.41
CA ARG A 46 -26.06 -33.80 25.97
C ARG A 46 -25.28 -32.54 25.64
N PHE A 47 -25.47 -32.02 24.43
CA PHE A 47 -24.81 -30.82 23.95
C PHE A 47 -25.81 -29.81 23.39
N ASP A 48 -25.52 -28.53 23.53
CA ASP A 48 -26.23 -27.49 22.79
C ASP A 48 -25.80 -27.55 21.32
N ARG A 49 -26.79 -27.66 20.42
CA ARG A 49 -26.58 -27.83 18.98
C ARG A 49 -25.85 -26.65 18.36
N GLY A 50 -26.18 -25.42 18.79
CA GLY A 50 -25.54 -24.20 18.32
C GLY A 50 -24.05 -24.14 18.69
N LEU A 51 -23.71 -24.49 19.93
CA LEU A 51 -22.32 -24.58 20.38
C LEU A 51 -21.54 -25.66 19.63
N LEU A 52 -22.13 -26.84 19.41
CA LEU A 52 -21.48 -27.91 18.64
C LEU A 52 -21.18 -27.46 17.21
N LEU A 53 -22.15 -26.83 16.54
CA LEU A 53 -21.99 -26.30 15.18
C LEU A 53 -20.95 -25.19 15.12
N ALA A 54 -20.93 -24.30 16.12
CA ALA A 54 -19.95 -23.23 16.20
C ALA A 54 -18.54 -23.81 16.32
N LYS A 55 -18.31 -24.77 17.22
CA LYS A 55 -17.01 -25.44 17.37
C LYS A 55 -16.56 -26.14 16.09
N ALA A 56 -17.46 -26.88 15.43
CA ALA A 56 -17.15 -27.53 14.16
C ALA A 56 -16.74 -26.52 13.07
N THR A 57 -17.49 -25.41 12.94
CA THR A 57 -17.19 -24.33 11.99
C THR A 57 -15.86 -23.66 12.30
N TRP A 58 -15.59 -23.36 13.58
CA TRP A 58 -14.31 -22.81 14.02
C TRP A 58 -13.14 -23.74 13.68
N GLY A 59 -13.29 -25.04 13.90
CA GLY A 59 -12.28 -26.04 13.56
C GLY A 59 -11.96 -26.07 12.06
N GLN A 60 -12.98 -25.96 11.21
CA GLN A 60 -12.81 -25.92 9.75
C GLN A 60 -12.10 -24.63 9.30
N GLU A 61 -12.55 -23.47 9.75
CA GLU A 61 -12.00 -22.18 9.31
C GLU A 61 -10.59 -21.92 9.85
N LEU A 62 -10.29 -22.42 11.06
CA LEU A 62 -8.96 -22.29 11.65
C LEU A 62 -7.95 -23.34 11.13
N ALA A 63 -8.38 -24.30 10.32
CA ALA A 63 -7.49 -25.30 9.71
C ALA A 63 -6.37 -24.66 8.85
N GLY A 64 -6.59 -23.44 8.33
CA GLY A 64 -5.56 -22.68 7.62
C GLY A 64 -4.36 -22.27 8.48
N PHE A 65 -4.49 -22.30 9.81
CA PHE A 65 -3.43 -21.90 10.76
C PHE A 65 -2.80 -23.10 11.48
N SER A 66 -3.09 -24.33 11.07
CA SER A 66 -2.57 -25.55 11.72
C SER A 66 -1.04 -25.62 11.75
N ASP A 67 -0.38 -25.11 10.70
CA ASP A 67 1.08 -25.03 10.59
C ASP A 67 1.69 -23.85 11.37
N HIS A 68 0.83 -22.92 11.81
CA HIS A 68 1.21 -21.65 12.46
C HIS A 68 0.40 -21.41 13.75
N PRO A 69 0.45 -22.32 14.74
CA PRO A 69 -0.30 -22.24 15.99
C PRO A 69 -0.02 -20.98 16.82
N GLU A 70 1.17 -20.39 16.66
CA GLU A 70 1.58 -19.13 17.29
C GLU A 70 0.65 -17.98 16.92
N ARG A 71 0.06 -17.99 15.71
CA ARG A 71 -0.85 -16.94 15.24
C ARG A 71 -2.18 -16.98 15.99
N ILE A 72 -2.71 -18.18 16.24
CA ILE A 72 -3.90 -18.39 17.07
C ILE A 72 -3.61 -17.93 18.50
N THR A 73 -2.45 -18.28 19.04
CA THR A 73 -2.03 -17.90 20.40
C THR A 73 -1.94 -16.37 20.55
N ARG A 74 -1.28 -15.69 19.61
CA ARG A 74 -1.17 -14.22 19.60
C ARG A 74 -2.54 -13.55 19.40
N ALA A 75 -3.42 -14.12 18.58
CA ALA A 75 -4.79 -13.62 18.43
C ALA A 75 -5.57 -13.72 19.75
N LEU A 76 -5.45 -14.83 20.49
CA LEU A 76 -6.04 -14.98 21.83
C LEU A 76 -5.50 -13.96 22.84
N GLU A 77 -4.21 -13.63 22.77
CA GLU A 77 -3.62 -12.58 23.60
C GLU A 77 -4.19 -11.20 23.24
N ALA A 78 -4.33 -10.89 21.95
CA ALA A 78 -4.94 -9.64 21.50
C ALA A 78 -6.40 -9.48 21.96
N CYS A 79 -7.13 -10.59 22.13
CA CYS A 79 -8.49 -10.57 22.67
C CYS A 79 -8.57 -9.99 24.09
N ARG A 80 -7.52 -10.11 24.92
CA ARG A 80 -7.50 -9.58 26.30
C ARG A 80 -7.76 -8.07 26.37
N HIS A 81 -7.46 -7.33 25.31
CA HIS A 81 -7.63 -5.88 25.24
C HIS A 81 -8.96 -5.45 24.61
N ARG A 82 -9.84 -6.40 24.28
CA ARG A 82 -11.15 -6.12 23.66
C ARG A 82 -12.25 -6.19 24.70
N ASN A 83 -13.20 -5.25 24.61
CA ASN A 83 -14.37 -5.23 25.50
C ASN A 83 -15.40 -6.32 25.17
N LEU A 84 -15.47 -6.75 23.92
CA LEU A 84 -16.44 -7.75 23.44
C LEU A 84 -15.73 -8.96 22.84
N PRO A 85 -16.28 -10.18 23.02
CA PRO A 85 -15.76 -11.37 22.37
C PRO A 85 -15.85 -11.25 20.84
N PRO A 86 -14.79 -11.62 20.11
CA PRO A 86 -14.80 -11.58 18.64
C PRO A 86 -15.71 -12.66 18.06
N THR A 87 -16.35 -12.39 16.93
CA THR A 87 -16.93 -13.40 16.04
C THR A 87 -15.84 -14.21 15.35
N LEU A 88 -16.21 -15.33 14.69
CA LEU A 88 -15.26 -16.13 13.91
C LEU A 88 -14.54 -15.31 12.83
N PRO A 89 -15.22 -14.51 11.98
CA PRO A 89 -14.54 -13.67 11.00
C PRO A 89 -13.54 -12.69 11.63
N GLU A 90 -13.94 -12.02 12.71
CA GLU A 90 -13.05 -11.09 13.43
C GLU A 90 -11.84 -11.80 14.03
N PHE A 91 -12.03 -13.02 14.57
CA PHE A 91 -10.93 -13.80 15.11
C PHE A 91 -9.99 -14.31 14.03
N LEU A 92 -10.50 -14.69 12.85
CA LEU A 92 -9.69 -15.02 11.69
C LEU A 92 -8.86 -13.82 11.24
N ASP A 93 -9.43 -12.62 11.24
CA ASP A 93 -8.71 -11.39 10.91
C ASP A 93 -7.61 -11.09 11.94
N LEU A 94 -7.89 -11.30 13.24
CA LEU A 94 -6.85 -11.21 14.27
C LEU A 94 -5.71 -12.18 14.00
N CYS A 95 -6.00 -13.44 13.66
CA CYS A 95 -4.99 -14.43 13.30
C CYS A 95 -4.18 -14.02 12.06
N ARG A 96 -4.84 -13.43 11.04
CA ARG A 96 -4.19 -12.95 9.81
C ARG A 96 -3.25 -11.77 10.06
N GLN A 97 -3.60 -10.88 10.98
CA GLN A 97 -2.77 -9.74 11.38
C GLN A 97 -1.50 -10.16 12.15
N GLN A 98 -1.51 -11.35 12.76
CA GLN A 98 -0.30 -11.87 13.38
C GLN A 98 0.65 -12.33 12.28
N HIS A 99 1.78 -11.65 12.15
CA HIS A 99 2.86 -12.15 11.31
C HIS A 99 3.64 -13.23 12.09
N PRO A 100 4.08 -14.30 11.41
CA PRO A 100 5.11 -15.17 12.00
C PRO A 100 6.33 -14.30 12.33
N ASP A 101 7.09 -14.71 13.34
CA ASP A 101 8.36 -14.04 13.62
C ASP A 101 9.20 -14.03 12.35
N ALA A 102 9.91 -12.91 12.14
CA ALA A 102 10.74 -12.74 10.96
C ALA A 102 11.59 -14.00 10.80
N PRO A 103 11.50 -14.71 9.64
CA PRO A 103 12.29 -15.90 9.45
C PRO A 103 13.76 -15.53 9.67
N VAL A 104 14.53 -16.44 10.25
CA VAL A 104 15.97 -16.26 10.42
C VAL A 104 16.52 -15.84 9.06
N ALA A 105 17.09 -14.63 9.02
CA ALA A 105 17.62 -14.08 7.78
C ALA A 105 18.64 -15.06 7.22
N LEU A 106 18.53 -15.37 5.93
CA LEU A 106 19.57 -16.12 5.26
C LEU A 106 20.89 -15.34 5.41
N PRO A 107 22.03 -16.04 5.58
CA PRO A 107 23.32 -15.36 5.56
C PRO A 107 23.43 -14.56 4.27
N ALA A 108 24.02 -13.36 4.36
CA ALA A 108 24.31 -12.58 3.17
C ALA A 108 25.12 -13.45 2.21
N PRO A 109 24.81 -13.44 0.89
CA PRO A 109 25.59 -14.21 -0.07
C PRO A 109 27.05 -13.76 0.01
N GLU A 110 27.97 -14.72 -0.02
CA GLU A 110 29.40 -14.43 -0.16
C GLU A 110 29.64 -13.85 -1.56
N VAL A 111 29.58 -12.54 -1.67
CA VAL A 111 29.96 -11.83 -2.89
C VAL A 111 31.46 -11.54 -2.80
N PRO A 112 32.29 -12.09 -3.70
CA PRO A 112 33.70 -11.76 -3.74
C PRO A 112 33.91 -10.24 -3.87
N GLN A 113 34.89 -9.71 -3.16
CA GLN A 113 35.11 -8.27 -3.04
C GLN A 113 35.31 -7.62 -4.41
N GLU A 114 35.99 -8.32 -5.33
CA GLU A 114 36.21 -7.87 -6.71
C GLU A 114 34.90 -7.70 -7.49
N VAL A 115 33.93 -8.60 -7.29
CA VAL A 115 32.62 -8.53 -7.96
C VAL A 115 31.80 -7.36 -7.40
N ALA A 116 31.85 -7.15 -6.09
CA ALA A 116 31.20 -6.01 -5.44
C ALA A 116 31.80 -4.68 -5.91
N GLN A 117 33.13 -4.60 -6.01
CA GLN A 117 33.84 -3.42 -6.49
C GLN A 117 33.56 -3.14 -7.96
N ALA A 118 33.56 -4.15 -8.83
CA ALA A 118 33.22 -4.00 -10.24
C ALA A 118 31.81 -3.42 -10.44
N ARG A 119 30.81 -3.98 -9.75
CA ARG A 119 29.43 -3.46 -9.80
C ARG A 119 29.32 -2.03 -9.28
N ALA A 120 30.05 -1.70 -8.21
CA ALA A 120 30.09 -0.34 -7.68
C ALA A 120 30.72 0.66 -8.66
N GLN A 121 31.75 0.24 -9.40
CA GLN A 121 32.38 1.05 -10.44
C GLN A 121 31.43 1.25 -11.63
N GLU A 122 30.74 0.20 -12.08
CA GLU A 122 29.74 0.30 -13.17
C GLU A 122 28.63 1.31 -12.84
N LEU A 123 28.11 1.25 -11.61
CA LEU A 123 27.12 2.20 -11.11
C LEU A 123 27.64 3.65 -11.12
N ARG A 124 28.88 3.87 -10.67
CA ARG A 124 29.52 5.19 -10.72
C ARG A 124 29.67 5.68 -12.15
N GLN A 125 30.18 4.85 -13.05
CA GLN A 125 30.32 5.22 -14.47
C GLN A 125 28.98 5.51 -15.14
N ALA A 126 27.92 4.80 -14.77
CA ALA A 126 26.57 5.09 -15.23
C ALA A 126 26.07 6.45 -14.71
N ALA A 127 26.27 6.74 -13.42
CA ALA A 127 25.92 8.02 -12.82
C ALA A 127 26.69 9.18 -13.44
N ASP A 128 28.01 9.03 -13.65
CA ASP A 128 28.86 10.04 -14.27
C ASP A 128 28.41 10.36 -15.70
N ARG A 129 28.06 9.33 -16.49
CA ARG A 129 27.51 9.53 -17.85
C ARG A 129 26.20 10.31 -17.86
N ILE A 130 25.34 10.09 -16.87
CA ILE A 130 24.08 10.82 -16.72
C ILE A 130 24.36 12.27 -16.29
N ALA A 131 25.26 12.47 -15.32
CA ALA A 131 25.62 13.78 -14.81
C ALA A 131 26.40 14.63 -15.83
N SER A 132 27.23 14.02 -16.68
CA SER A 132 28.03 14.71 -17.70
C SER A 132 27.19 15.21 -18.88
N ARG A 133 25.95 14.73 -19.03
CA ARG A 133 25.05 15.21 -20.09
C ARG A 133 24.55 16.59 -19.69
N ALA A 134 24.94 17.63 -20.44
CA ALA A 134 24.42 18.98 -20.26
C ALA A 134 22.88 18.96 -20.42
N PHE A 135 22.16 18.98 -19.29
CA PHE A 135 20.71 18.99 -19.28
C PHE A 135 20.23 20.44 -19.37
N ASP A 136 19.70 20.82 -20.52
CA ASP A 136 18.99 22.09 -20.66
C ASP A 136 17.60 21.95 -20.03
N GLY A 137 17.48 22.37 -18.76
CA GLY A 137 16.20 22.35 -18.04
C GLY A 137 15.11 23.25 -18.65
N LEU A 138 15.44 24.05 -19.67
CA LEU A 138 14.50 24.87 -20.42
C LEU A 138 14.20 24.33 -21.82
N ALA A 139 14.74 23.17 -22.19
CA ALA A 139 14.50 22.54 -23.50
C ALA A 139 13.00 22.38 -23.78
N TRP A 140 12.21 22.00 -22.77
CA TRP A 140 10.76 21.86 -22.88
C TRP A 140 10.06 23.16 -23.29
N ALA A 141 10.59 24.33 -22.91
CA ALA A 141 9.99 25.63 -23.20
C ALA A 141 10.48 26.22 -24.53
N LYS A 142 11.66 25.81 -24.99
CA LYS A 142 12.22 26.25 -26.29
C LYS A 142 11.60 25.54 -27.47
N THR A 143 11.10 24.31 -27.28
CA THR A 143 10.54 23.50 -28.36
C THR A 143 9.03 23.38 -28.23
N PRO A 144 8.23 23.82 -29.22
CA PRO A 144 6.78 23.67 -29.20
C PRO A 144 6.38 22.18 -29.35
N PRO A 145 5.21 21.77 -28.81
CA PRO A 145 4.73 20.40 -28.94
C PRO A 145 4.30 20.08 -30.38
N ASP A 146 4.50 18.83 -30.81
CA ASP A 146 4.20 18.35 -32.18
C ASP A 146 2.73 18.55 -32.59
N ARG A 147 1.80 18.56 -31.62
CA ARG A 147 0.37 18.77 -31.85
C ARG A 147 -0.03 20.24 -32.03
N GLY A 148 0.93 21.15 -32.04
CA GLY A 148 0.74 22.59 -32.20
C GLY A 148 0.73 23.35 -30.87
N ALA A 149 1.25 24.58 -30.90
CA ALA A 149 1.41 25.43 -29.72
C ALA A 149 0.09 26.06 -29.24
N ARG A 150 -0.81 26.45 -30.16
CA ARG A 150 -2.00 27.24 -29.86
C ARG A 150 -2.96 26.51 -28.91
N GLY A 151 -3.32 27.16 -27.80
CA GLY A 151 -4.24 26.67 -26.78
C GLY A 151 -3.67 25.58 -25.88
N SER A 152 -2.42 25.14 -26.12
CA SER A 152 -1.77 24.06 -25.39
C SER A 152 -1.40 24.46 -23.96
N LEU A 153 -1.23 23.47 -23.09
CA LEU A 153 -0.68 23.69 -21.74
C LEU A 153 0.74 24.27 -21.79
N TRP A 154 1.50 23.94 -22.83
CA TRP A 154 2.83 24.48 -23.08
C TRP A 154 2.79 26.00 -23.27
N GLU A 155 1.93 26.50 -24.17
CA GLU A 155 1.79 27.94 -24.42
C GLU A 155 1.34 28.68 -23.15
N ARG A 156 0.33 28.14 -22.45
CA ARG A 156 -0.18 28.76 -21.21
C ARG A 156 0.91 28.87 -20.15
N ARG A 157 1.73 27.82 -19.99
CA ARG A 157 2.75 27.77 -18.94
C ARG A 157 3.91 28.72 -19.23
N ILE A 158 4.30 28.89 -20.48
CA ILE A 158 5.33 29.87 -20.87
C ILE A 158 4.84 31.29 -20.58
N ILE A 159 3.60 31.61 -20.96
CA ILE A 159 2.99 32.92 -20.70
C ILE A 159 2.89 33.20 -19.20
N GLU A 160 2.41 32.23 -18.41
CA GLU A 160 2.27 32.39 -16.95
C GLU A 160 3.61 32.64 -16.26
N LEU A 161 4.67 31.91 -16.65
CA LEU A 161 6.00 32.11 -16.09
C LEU A 161 6.63 33.44 -16.52
N ALA A 162 6.31 33.92 -17.72
CA ALA A 162 6.72 35.25 -18.17
C ALA A 162 5.99 36.36 -17.39
N GLU A 163 4.68 36.21 -17.16
CA GLU A 163 3.88 37.13 -16.34
C GLU A 163 4.35 37.19 -14.88
N GLN A 164 4.88 36.08 -14.35
CA GLN A 164 5.54 36.04 -13.03
C GLN A 164 6.91 36.75 -13.00
N GLY A 165 7.34 37.34 -14.11
CA GLY A 165 8.57 38.12 -14.21
C GLY A 165 9.84 37.28 -14.39
N HIS A 166 9.73 36.00 -14.73
CA HIS A 166 10.92 35.18 -14.93
C HIS A 166 11.67 35.58 -16.22
N PRO A 167 12.91 36.12 -16.14
CA PRO A 167 13.58 36.75 -17.28
C PRO A 167 13.89 35.77 -18.42
N LYS A 168 14.17 34.50 -18.10
CA LYS A 168 14.43 33.47 -19.11
C LYS A 168 13.16 33.12 -19.91
N PHE A 169 12.00 33.08 -19.24
CA PHE A 169 10.73 32.78 -19.90
C PHE A 169 10.19 33.97 -20.68
N LEU A 170 10.46 35.20 -20.25
CA LEU A 170 10.19 36.40 -21.04
C LEU A 170 10.95 36.39 -22.37
N ARG A 171 12.25 36.04 -22.35
CA ARG A 171 13.02 35.91 -23.60
C ARG A 171 12.49 34.80 -24.50
N ILE A 172 12.23 33.62 -23.93
CA ILE A 172 11.66 32.49 -24.68
C ILE A 172 10.29 32.84 -25.28
N LEU A 173 9.44 33.54 -24.53
CA LEU A 173 8.13 33.99 -25.02
C LEU A 173 8.28 35.00 -26.16
N ALA A 174 9.19 35.97 -26.04
CA ALA A 174 9.46 36.94 -27.10
C ALA A 174 9.96 36.25 -28.38
N ASP A 175 10.89 35.31 -28.28
CA ASP A 175 11.40 34.53 -29.42
C ASP A 175 10.26 33.77 -30.13
N HIS A 176 9.35 33.14 -29.38
CA HIS A 176 8.21 32.41 -29.94
C HIS A 176 7.16 33.31 -30.57
N VAL A 177 6.96 34.52 -30.05
CA VAL A 177 6.05 35.52 -30.63
C VAL A 177 6.62 36.08 -31.92
N GLU A 178 7.91 36.38 -31.96
CA GLU A 178 8.62 36.83 -33.17
C GLU A 178 8.57 35.76 -34.28
N GLN A 179 8.73 34.48 -33.92
CA GLN A 179 8.64 33.35 -34.84
C GLN A 179 7.19 32.98 -35.23
N GLY A 180 6.18 33.65 -34.67
CA GLY A 180 4.77 33.36 -34.93
C GLY A 180 4.26 32.02 -34.39
N VAL A 181 5.02 31.37 -33.51
CA VAL A 181 4.63 30.11 -32.82
C VAL A 181 3.54 30.39 -31.80
N ILE A 182 3.68 31.49 -31.05
CA ILE A 182 2.70 31.99 -30.09
C ILE A 182 2.16 33.31 -30.63
N VAL A 183 0.85 33.40 -30.85
CA VAL A 183 0.21 34.60 -31.43
C VAL A 183 -0.92 35.15 -30.56
N SER A 184 -1.00 34.71 -29.30
CA SER A 184 -2.06 35.14 -28.40
C SER A 184 -1.85 36.58 -27.94
N ALA A 185 -2.94 37.37 -27.89
CA ALA A 185 -2.89 38.75 -27.40
C ALA A 185 -2.36 38.86 -25.96
N ARG A 186 -2.61 37.81 -25.15
CA ARG A 186 -2.08 37.68 -23.79
C ARG A 186 -0.55 37.60 -23.77
N ALA A 187 0.07 36.86 -24.69
CA ALA A 187 1.53 36.79 -24.79
C ALA A 187 2.14 38.15 -25.13
N SER A 188 1.58 38.88 -26.09
CA SER A 188 2.02 40.23 -26.44
C SER A 188 1.87 41.21 -25.27
N ALA A 189 0.77 41.11 -24.52
CA ALA A 189 0.54 41.94 -23.34
C ALA A 189 1.57 41.67 -22.22
N ALA A 190 1.90 40.40 -21.97
CA ALA A 190 2.89 40.02 -20.96
C ALA A 190 4.30 40.58 -21.26
N ILE A 191 4.71 40.57 -22.54
CA ILE A 191 5.99 41.17 -22.97
C ILE A 191 5.98 42.69 -22.78
N ASN A 192 4.91 43.35 -23.20
CA ASN A 192 4.79 44.81 -23.14
C ASN A 192 4.69 45.34 -21.69
N ALA A 193 4.06 44.60 -20.79
CA ALA A 193 3.94 44.97 -19.39
C ALA A 193 5.31 45.09 -18.70
N VAL A 194 6.24 44.18 -19.03
CA VAL A 194 7.61 44.24 -18.49
C VAL A 194 8.42 45.36 -19.13
N ALA A 195 8.23 45.64 -20.42
CA ALA A 195 8.89 46.77 -21.08
C ALA A 195 8.48 48.13 -20.48
N ALA A 196 7.23 48.26 -20.02
CA ALA A 196 6.74 49.44 -19.33
C ALA A 196 7.31 49.60 -17.91
N ASP A 197 7.51 48.49 -17.18
CA ASP A 197 8.07 48.48 -15.82
C ASP A 197 9.57 48.84 -15.80
N VAL A 198 10.31 48.52 -16.87
CA VAL A 198 11.73 48.88 -17.03
C VAL A 198 11.94 50.35 -17.44
N ALA A 199 10.91 51.02 -17.95
CA ALA A 199 10.96 52.40 -18.42
C ALA A 199 10.49 53.44 -17.38
N ALA A 200 9.98 52.99 -16.22
CA ALA A 200 9.52 53.81 -15.10
C ALA A 200 10.61 53.92 -14.01
#